data_AF-A0A9X5U0X8-F1
#
_entry.id   AF-A0A9X5U0X8-F1
#
_cell.length_a   1.000
_cell.length_b   1.000
_cell.length_c   1.000
_cell.angle_alpha   90.00
_cell.angle_beta   90.00
_cell.angle_gamma   90.00
#
_symmetry.space_group_name_H-M   'P 1'
#
loop_
_entity.id
_entity.type
_entity.pdbx_description
1 polymer ?
#
loop_
_entity_poly.entity_id
_entity_poly.type
_entity_poly.pdbx_seq_one_letter_code
_entity_poly.pdbx_strand_id
1 'polypeptide(L)'
;MADKITPTLTLAALNNLDGAAEVTPFTFGINNRVITFPDPLGLSPEAGEDLLQDLSGGKRATEVISKWLSEEDAAFVTKHLSLRQMLLLMRKASEHYEASLGSLGEGHASTTA
;
A
#
# COMPACT_ATOMS: atom_id res chain seq x y z
N MET A 1 -37.76 -3.73 24.98
CA MET A 1 -37.78 -3.39 23.54
C MET A 1 -36.33 -3.19 23.15
N ALA A 2 -35.75 -4.12 22.38
CA ALA A 2 -34.35 -4.02 21.99
C ALA A 2 -34.24 -2.95 20.89
N ASP A 3 -33.59 -1.84 21.24
CA ASP A 3 -33.21 -0.80 20.30
C ASP A 3 -32.42 -1.45 19.17
N LYS A 4 -32.98 -1.41 17.96
CA LYS A 4 -32.45 -2.07 16.79
C LYS A 4 -31.32 -1.18 16.31
N ILE A 5 -30.12 -1.39 16.86
CA ILE A 5 -28.89 -0.74 16.41
C ILE A 5 -28.76 -1.10 14.92
N THR A 6 -29.20 -0.21 14.05
CA THR A 6 -28.90 -0.26 12.62
C THR A 6 -27.53 0.37 12.48
N PRO A 7 -26.44 -0.41 12.41
CA PRO A 7 -25.12 0.16 12.24
C PRO A 7 -25.11 0.94 10.93
N THR A 8 -24.69 2.20 10.99
CA THR A 8 -24.57 3.12 9.84
C THR A 8 -23.64 2.55 8.76
N LEU A 9 -22.75 1.64 9.13
CA LEU A 9 -21.86 0.91 8.25
C LEU A 9 -21.83 -0.56 8.72
N THR A 10 -22.26 -1.48 7.85
CA THR A 10 -22.17 -2.92 8.14
C THR A 10 -20.86 -3.48 7.61
N LEU A 11 -20.33 -4.53 8.24
CA LEU A 11 -19.14 -5.24 7.72
C LEU A 11 -19.34 -5.70 6.27
N ALA A 12 -20.57 -6.06 5.88
CA ALA A 12 -20.91 -6.42 4.51
C ALA A 12 -20.85 -5.25 3.51
N ALA A 13 -21.23 -4.04 3.96
CA ALA A 13 -21.06 -2.81 3.18
C ALA A 13 -19.57 -2.43 3.09
N LEU A 14 -18.82 -2.61 4.17
CA LEU A 14 -17.37 -2.43 4.18
C LEU A 14 -16.68 -3.38 3.19
N ASN A 15 -17.06 -4.67 3.19
CA ASN A 15 -16.49 -5.69 2.31
C ASN A 15 -16.86 -5.47 0.83
N ASN A 16 -18.00 -4.81 0.55
CA ASN A 16 -18.35 -4.39 -0.82
C ASN A 16 -17.52 -3.19 -1.29
N LEU A 17 -17.19 -2.27 -0.38
CA LEU A 17 -16.29 -1.15 -0.67
C LEU A 17 -14.84 -1.64 -0.85
N ASP A 18 -14.42 -2.61 -0.04
CA ASP A 18 -13.10 -3.24 -0.09
C ASP A 18 -12.88 -4.07 -1.36
N GLY A 19 -13.90 -4.85 -1.78
CA GLY A 19 -13.84 -5.64 -3.01
C GLY A 19 -13.73 -4.83 -4.32
N ALA A 20 -13.87 -3.50 -4.26
CA ALA A 20 -13.65 -2.60 -5.39
C ALA A 20 -12.20 -2.08 -5.49
N ALA A 21 -11.39 -2.23 -4.43
CA ALA A 21 -9.97 -2.00 -4.50
C ALA A 21 -9.30 -3.22 -5.10
N GLU A 22 -9.11 -3.21 -6.42
CA GLU A 22 -8.23 -4.18 -7.05
C GLU A 22 -6.87 -4.12 -6.34
N VAL A 23 -6.38 -5.26 -5.86
CA VAL A 23 -5.05 -5.36 -5.25
C VAL A 23 -4.05 -4.92 -6.31
N THR A 24 -3.42 -3.75 -6.10
CA THR A 24 -2.46 -3.17 -7.05
C THR A 24 -1.04 -3.28 -6.49
N PRO A 25 -0.37 -4.45 -6.61
CA PRO A 25 1.01 -4.58 -6.18
C PRO A 25 1.90 -3.65 -7.00
N PHE A 26 2.76 -2.90 -6.33
CA PHE A 26 3.69 -2.00 -7.01
C PHE A 26 4.88 -2.79 -7.55
N THR A 27 4.94 -2.99 -8.86
CA THR A 27 6.07 -3.65 -9.53
C THR A 27 7.06 -2.65 -10.10
N PHE A 28 8.33 -2.81 -9.78
CA PHE A 28 9.43 -2.02 -10.29
C PHE A 28 10.46 -2.88 -11.04
N GLY A 29 10.68 -2.58 -12.32
CA GLY A 29 11.68 -3.27 -13.14
C GLY A 29 13.05 -2.63 -13.04
N ILE A 30 14.07 -3.40 -12.63
CA ILE A 30 15.48 -2.98 -12.68
C ILE A 30 16.38 -4.09 -13.24
N ASN A 31 17.17 -3.73 -14.26
CA ASN A 31 18.23 -4.57 -14.84
C ASN A 31 17.78 -6.04 -15.08
N ASN A 32 16.63 -6.20 -15.77
CA ASN A 32 16.00 -7.49 -16.09
C ASN A 32 15.42 -8.28 -14.91
N ARG A 33 15.26 -7.65 -13.74
CA ARG A 33 14.57 -8.19 -12.56
C ARG A 33 13.34 -7.36 -12.24
N VAL A 34 12.20 -8.01 -11.99
CA VAL A 34 10.98 -7.35 -11.56
C VAL A 34 10.89 -7.49 -10.05
N ILE A 35 10.96 -6.36 -9.36
CA ILE A 35 10.82 -6.25 -7.93
C ILE A 35 9.36 -5.97 -7.63
N THR A 36 8.71 -6.82 -6.85
CA THR A 36 7.30 -6.64 -6.48
C THR A 36 7.23 -6.22 -5.03
N PHE A 37 6.70 -5.03 -4.79
CA PHE A 37 6.38 -4.60 -3.44
C PHE A 37 5.03 -5.19 -3.03
N PRO A 38 4.91 -5.71 -1.81
CA PRO A 38 3.64 -6.18 -1.30
C PRO A 38 2.65 -5.02 -1.24
N ASP A 39 1.38 -5.33 -1.46
CA ASP A 39 0.31 -4.34 -1.39
C ASP A 39 -0.16 -4.18 0.06
N PRO A 40 -0.19 -2.95 0.63
CA PRO A 40 -0.60 -2.74 2.01
C PRO A 40 -2.06 -3.10 2.27
N LEU A 41 -2.93 -3.00 1.25
CA LEU A 41 -4.35 -3.34 1.34
C LEU A 41 -4.59 -4.85 1.24
N GLY A 42 -3.73 -5.58 0.52
CA GLY A 42 -3.73 -7.03 0.43
C GLY A 42 -3.07 -7.76 1.60
N LEU A 43 -2.40 -7.02 2.50
CA LEU A 43 -1.80 -7.54 3.74
C LEU A 43 -2.79 -7.45 4.91
N SER A 44 -2.47 -8.09 6.04
CA SER A 44 -3.19 -7.84 7.29
C SER A 44 -3.11 -6.36 7.69
N PRO A 45 -4.14 -5.78 8.33
CA PRO A 45 -4.19 -4.36 8.65
C PRO A 45 -2.95 -3.87 9.38
N GLU A 46 -2.46 -4.63 10.36
CA GLU A 46 -1.24 -4.34 11.13
C GLU A 46 0.01 -4.27 10.23
N ALA A 47 0.12 -5.16 9.25
CA ALA A 47 1.25 -5.19 8.31
C ALA A 47 1.14 -4.11 7.23
N GLY A 48 -0.08 -3.82 6.75
CA GLY A 48 -0.35 -2.74 5.82
C GLY A 48 -0.01 -1.38 6.40
N GLU A 49 -0.40 -1.13 7.65
CA GLU A 49 -0.04 0.10 8.39
C GLU A 49 1.47 0.22 8.57
N ASP A 50 2.17 -0.86 8.93
CA ASP A 50 3.63 -0.83 9.08
C ASP A 50 4.35 -0.57 7.74
N LEU A 51 3.86 -1.12 6.63
CA LEU A 51 4.38 -0.84 5.29
C LEU A 51 4.16 0.63 4.92
N LEU A 52 2.96 1.16 5.10
CA LEU A 52 2.64 2.56 4.80
C LEU A 52 3.48 3.52 5.66
N GLN A 53 3.66 3.21 6.94
CA GLN A 53 4.51 3.99 7.84
C GLN A 53 5.99 3.95 7.43
N ASP A 54 6.47 2.79 7.00
CA ASP A 54 7.81 2.62 6.46
C ASP A 54 8.02 3.43 5.17
N LEU A 55 7.04 3.41 4.27
CA LEU A 55 7.04 4.16 3.02
C LEU A 55 6.91 5.68 3.23
N SER A 56 6.21 6.11 4.28
CA SER A 56 6.03 7.53 4.65
C SER A 56 7.33 8.21 5.13
N GLY A 57 8.40 7.42 5.37
CA GLY A 57 9.73 7.95 5.67
C GLY A 57 10.16 7.80 7.13
N GLY A 58 9.46 6.96 7.91
CA GLY A 58 9.85 6.66 9.30
C GLY A 58 11.14 5.83 9.42
N LYS A 59 11.54 5.11 8.36
CA LYS A 59 12.72 4.23 8.35
C LYS A 59 13.64 4.49 7.15
N ARG A 60 14.86 3.95 7.23
CA ARG A 60 15.84 4.00 6.13
C ARG A 60 15.32 3.21 4.93
N ALA A 61 15.45 3.75 3.73
CA ALA A 61 15.02 3.07 2.51
C ALA A 61 15.60 1.65 2.34
N THR A 62 16.85 1.44 2.78
CA THR A 62 17.48 0.11 2.80
C THR A 62 16.78 -0.88 3.73
N GLU A 63 16.35 -0.43 4.90
CA GLU A 63 15.65 -1.25 5.89
C GLU A 63 14.26 -1.62 5.40
N VAL A 64 13.52 -0.65 4.83
CA VAL A 64 12.20 -0.90 4.26
C VAL A 64 12.29 -1.93 3.14
N ILE A 65 13.24 -1.74 2.22
CA ILE A 65 13.42 -2.67 1.10
C ILE A 65 13.86 -4.06 1.61
N SER A 66 14.74 -4.15 2.62
CA SER A 66 15.15 -5.43 3.19
C SER A 66 14.09 -6.11 4.07
N LYS A 67 13.13 -5.35 4.60
CA LYS A 67 12.02 -5.85 5.41
C LYS A 67 10.88 -6.41 4.55
N TRP A 68 10.58 -5.73 3.46
CA TRP A 68 9.40 -6.02 2.63
C TRP A 68 9.72 -6.83 1.38
N LEU A 69 10.99 -6.89 0.96
CA LEU A 69 11.44 -7.76 -0.12
C LEU A 69 12.32 -8.88 0.44
N SER A 70 12.44 -9.95 -0.34
CA SER A 70 13.43 -10.99 -0.10
C SER A 70 14.85 -10.42 -0.07
N GLU A 71 15.74 -11.01 0.74
CA GLU A 71 17.14 -10.57 0.86
C GLU A 71 17.86 -10.44 -0.50
N GLU A 72 17.57 -11.34 -1.44
CA GLU A 72 18.13 -11.31 -2.79
C GLU A 72 17.72 -10.07 -3.59
N ASP A 73 16.43 -9.72 -3.53
CA ASP A 73 15.88 -8.55 -4.21
C ASP A 73 16.32 -7.26 -3.51
N ALA A 74 16.35 -7.26 -2.18
CA ALA A 74 16.83 -6.12 -1.40
C ALA A 74 18.31 -5.83 -1.62
N ALA A 75 19.15 -6.86 -1.64
CA ALA A 75 20.57 -6.74 -1.97
C ALA A 75 20.77 -6.25 -3.41
N PHE A 76 19.93 -6.69 -4.35
CA PHE A 76 19.97 -6.23 -5.74
C PHE A 76 19.61 -4.75 -5.85
N VAL A 77 18.51 -4.34 -5.23
CA VAL A 77 18.02 -2.96 -5.21
C VAL A 77 19.04 -2.04 -4.54
N THR A 78 19.60 -2.43 -3.39
CA THR A 78 20.62 -1.62 -2.69
C THR A 78 21.95 -1.54 -3.43
N LYS A 79 22.32 -2.57 -4.19
CA LYS A 79 23.56 -2.58 -4.99
C LYS A 79 23.43 -1.79 -6.31
N HIS A 80 22.23 -1.75 -6.88
CA HIS A 80 21.98 -1.11 -8.18
C HIS A 80 21.34 0.29 -8.08
N LEU A 81 20.57 0.59 -7.03
CA LEU A 81 19.99 1.92 -6.81
C LEU A 81 20.87 2.77 -5.90
N SER A 82 20.98 4.03 -6.26
CA SER A 82 21.46 5.05 -5.33
C SER A 82 20.38 5.41 -4.30
N LEU A 83 20.78 5.92 -3.13
CA LEU A 83 19.86 6.38 -2.08
C LEU A 83 18.74 7.29 -2.60
N ARG A 84 19.07 8.21 -3.54
CA ARG A 84 18.07 9.07 -4.20
C ARG A 84 17.02 8.27 -4.98
N GLN A 85 17.43 7.25 -5.72
CA GLN A 85 16.49 6.42 -6.48
C GLN A 85 15.63 5.56 -5.55
N MET A 86 16.17 5.08 -4.44
CA MET A 86 15.39 4.33 -3.45
C MET A 86 14.33 5.23 -2.80
N LEU A 87 14.67 6.47 -2.47
CA LEU A 87 13.69 7.45 -1.95
C LEU A 87 12.60 7.78 -2.98
N LEU A 88 12.98 7.92 -4.26
CA LEU A 88 12.00 8.11 -5.35
C LEU A 88 11.11 6.88 -5.54
N LEU A 89 11.66 5.68 -5.41
CA LEU A 89 10.90 4.42 -5.48
C LEU A 89 9.87 4.35 -4.35
N MET A 90 10.28 4.60 -3.10
CA MET A 90 9.38 4.62 -1.96
C MET A 90 8.29 5.67 -2.14
N ARG A 91 8.66 6.89 -2.56
CA ARG A 91 7.68 7.94 -2.86
C ARG A 91 6.70 7.51 -3.95
N LYS A 92 7.17 6.86 -5.02
CA LYS A 92 6.30 6.37 -6.10
C LYS A 92 5.37 5.25 -5.64
N ALA A 93 5.86 4.37 -4.76
CA ALA A 93 5.05 3.35 -4.12
C ALA A 93 3.98 3.99 -3.22
N SER A 94 4.35 4.93 -2.34
CA SER A 94 3.40 5.71 -1.53
C SER A 94 2.36 6.40 -2.40
N GLU A 95 2.77 7.15 -3.44
CA GLU A 95 1.84 7.83 -4.35
C GLU A 95 0.88 6.83 -5.04
N HIS A 96 1.34 5.63 -5.37
CA HIS A 96 0.51 4.59 -5.97
C HIS A 96 -0.53 4.07 -4.98
N TYR A 97 -0.11 3.72 -3.77
CA TYR A 97 -1.01 3.22 -2.73
C TYR A 97 -1.96 4.31 -2.23
N GLU A 98 -1.50 5.55 -2.07
CA GLU A 98 -2.33 6.72 -1.75
C GLU A 98 -3.34 7.02 -2.85
N ALA A 99 -3.01 6.80 -4.13
CA ALA A 99 -3.98 6.94 -5.21
C ALA A 99 -5.06 5.84 -5.16
N SER A 100 -4.66 4.58 -4.88
CA SER A 100 -5.61 3.47 -4.69
C SER A 100 -6.50 3.67 -3.45
N LEU A 101 -5.91 4.12 -2.33
CA LEU A 101 -6.59 4.45 -1.07
C LEU A 101 -7.44 5.73 -1.16
N GLY A 102 -6.97 6.73 -1.89
CA GLY A 102 -7.68 7.99 -2.14
C GLY A 102 -8.91 7.78 -3.02
N SER A 103 -8.79 6.92 -4.05
CA SER A 103 -9.94 6.45 -4.82
C SER A 103 -10.95 5.68 -3.97
N LEU A 104 -10.49 4.87 -2.99
CA LEU A 104 -11.36 4.23 -2.01
C LEU A 104 -12.16 5.24 -1.16
N GLY A 105 -11.58 6.42 -0.86
CA GLY A 105 -12.25 7.51 -0.15
C GLY A 105 -13.21 8.35 -1.01
N GLU A 106 -12.95 8.45 -2.32
CA GLU A 106 -13.78 9.24 -3.26
C GLU A 106 -14.91 8.45 -3.93
N GLY A 107 -15.00 7.13 -3.72
CA GLY A 107 -16.01 6.26 -4.35
C GLY A 107 -17.46 6.47 -3.91
N HIS A 108 -17.75 7.26 -2.86
CA HIS A 108 -19.14 7.50 -2.43
C HIS A 108 -19.35 8.84 -1.70
N ALA A 109 -18.64 9.91 -2.07
CA ALA A 109 -18.90 11.26 -1.54
C ALA A 109 -19.50 12.24 -2.56
N SER A 110 -19.79 11.79 -3.78
CA SER A 110 -20.45 12.61 -4.80
C SER A 110 -21.86 12.12 -5.11
N THR A 111 -22.75 12.16 -4.11
CA THR A 111 -24.18 12.35 -4.39
C THR A 111 -24.82 13.20 -3.30
N THR A 112 -24.94 14.49 -3.57
CA THR A 112 -26.18 15.28 -3.40
C THR A 112 -25.96 16.61 -4.09
N ALA A 113 -26.49 16.67 -5.31
CA ALA A 113 -26.89 17.90 -5.98
C ALA A 113 -28.23 18.40 -5.40
#